data_AF-A0A450VGK8-F1
#
_entry.id   AF-A0A450VGK8-F1
#
_cell.length_a   1.000
_cell.length_b   1.000
_cell.length_c   1.000
_cell.angle_alpha   90.00
_cell.angle_beta   90.00
_cell.angle_gamma   90.00
#
_symmetry.space_group_name_H-M   'P 1'
#
loop_
_entity.id
_entity.type
_entity.pdbx_description
1 polymer ?
#
loop_
_entity_poly.entity_id
_entity_poly.type
_entity_poly.pdbx_seq_one_letter_code
_entity_poly.pdbx_strand_id
1 'polypeptide(L)' 'MTTNKHFKKSSFSFEREMYARCIDVCILSDKVNVRHSKNPSVELEFRLGEWSAFIMGVKNSEFDLVEKI' A
#
# COMPACT_ATOMS: atom_id res chain seq x y z
N MET A 1 -7.85 2.96 22.21
CA MET A 1 -6.38 2.84 22.33
C MET A 1 -5.82 2.97 20.93
N THR A 2 -5.04 4.02 20.65
CA THR A 2 -4.35 4.16 19.36
C THR A 2 -3.26 3.11 19.29
N THR A 3 -3.50 2.02 18.56
CA THR A 3 -2.45 1.07 18.15
C THR A 3 -1.33 1.86 17.51
N ASN A 4 -0.12 1.78 18.07
CA ASN A 4 1.02 2.52 17.58
C ASN A 4 1.41 1.95 16.20
N LYS A 5 1.04 2.67 15.13
CA LYS A 5 1.24 2.21 13.75
C LYS A 5 2.68 2.45 13.33
N HIS A 6 3.44 1.38 13.17
CA HIS A 6 4.81 1.44 12.63
C HIS A 6 4.79 1.20 11.12
N PHE A 7 4.79 2.29 10.36
CA PHE A 7 4.83 2.27 8.90
C PHE A 7 6.23 1.98 8.38
N LYS A 8 6.33 1.10 7.38
CA LYS A 8 7.56 0.81 6.62
C LYS A 8 7.37 1.27 5.17
N LYS A 9 8.40 1.87 4.58
CA LYS A 9 8.38 2.15 3.13
C LYS A 9 8.27 0.85 2.34
N SER A 10 7.48 0.88 1.28
CA SER A 10 7.35 -0.27 0.37
C SER A 10 8.72 -0.61 -0.26
N SER A 11 9.05 -1.90 -0.35
CA SER A 11 10.27 -2.43 -0.96
C SER A 11 10.35 -2.18 -2.47
N PHE A 12 9.23 -1.83 -3.11
CA PHE A 12 9.23 -1.43 -4.50
C PHE A 12 9.73 0.01 -4.68
N SER A 13 10.01 0.78 -3.62
CA SER A 13 10.53 2.15 -3.70
C SER A 13 12.01 2.17 -4.05
N PHE A 14 12.38 2.59 -5.26
CA PHE A 14 13.78 2.76 -5.66
C PHE A 14 14.23 4.22 -5.46
N GLU A 15 15.49 4.40 -5.09
CA GLU A 15 16.11 5.67 -4.65
C GLU A 15 16.48 6.65 -5.78
N ARG A 16 16.05 6.45 -7.03
CA ARG A 16 16.27 7.51 -8.05
C ARG A 16 15.23 8.61 -7.82
N GLU A 17 15.68 9.75 -7.32
CA GLU A 17 14.88 10.91 -6.86
C GLU A 17 13.72 11.32 -7.77
N MET A 18 13.84 11.07 -9.08
CA MET A 18 12.82 11.39 -10.08
C MET A 18 11.55 10.51 -10.02
N TYR A 19 11.60 9.34 -9.35
CA TYR A 19 10.47 8.39 -9.22
C TYR A 19 10.24 7.96 -7.77
N ALA A 20 10.47 8.86 -6.80
CA ALA A 20 10.29 8.57 -5.39
C ALA A 20 8.89 8.00 -5.12
N ARG A 21 8.80 6.69 -4.89
CA ARG A 21 7.52 6.01 -4.66
C ARG A 21 7.04 6.37 -3.26
N CYS A 22 5.84 6.96 -3.20
CA CYS A 22 5.34 7.66 -2.02
C CYS A 22 4.40 6.77 -1.20
N ILE A 23 4.73 5.49 -0.98
CA ILE A 23 3.84 4.56 -0.26
C ILE A 23 4.53 3.97 0.98
N ASP A 24 3.86 4.10 2.12
CA ASP A 24 4.19 3.36 3.33
C ASP A 24 3.10 2.32 3.65
N VAL A 25 3.51 1.18 4.22
CA VAL A 25 2.63 0.09 4.64
C VAL A 25 2.85 -0.23 6.12
N CYS A 26 1.78 -0.43 6.88
CA CYS A 26 1.81 -0.92 8.25
C CYS A 26 0.94 -2.19 8.34
N ILE A 27 1.56 -3.29 8.77
CA ILE A 27 0.86 -4.56 8.98
C ILE A 27 0.56 -4.68 10.48
N LEU A 28 -0.72 -4.81 10.81
CA LEU A 28 -1.22 -5.06 12.17
C LEU A 28 -1.80 -6.48 12.24
N SER A 29 -2.26 -6.89 13.42
CA SER A 29 -2.77 -8.26 13.66
C SER A 29 -3.99 -8.63 12.81
N ASP A 30 -4.85 -7.67 12.48
CA ASP A 30 -6.15 -7.87 11.84
C ASP A 30 -6.34 -7.05 10.56
N LYS A 31 -5.33 -6.24 10.20
CA LYS A 31 -5.43 -5.30 9.08
C LYS A 31 -4.09 -4.88 8.50
N VAL A 32 -4.17 -4.31 7.31
CA VAL A 32 -3.07 -3.65 6.60
C VAL A 32 -3.47 -2.21 6.32
N ASN A 33 -2.65 -1.27 6.76
CA ASN A 33 -2.82 0.15 6.50
C ASN A 33 -1.81 0.57 5.42
N VAL A 34 -2.28 1.26 4.39
CA VAL A 34 -1.47 1.78 3.28
C VAL A 34 -1.69 3.27 3.22
N ARG A 35 -0.61 4.06 3.14
CA ARG A 35 -0.72 5.52 3.07
C ARG A 35 0.28 6.15 2.12
N HIS A 36 0.01 7.40 1.76
CA HIS A 36 0.97 8.20 1.02
C HIS A 36 2.08 8.73 1.93
N SER A 37 3.33 8.37 1.70
CA SER A 37 4.47 8.76 2.55
C SER A 37 4.66 10.27 2.67
N LYS A 38 4.35 11.04 1.61
CA LYS A 38 4.48 12.51 1.61
C LYS A 38 3.20 13.23 2.03
N ASN A 39 2.10 12.51 2.17
CA ASN A 39 0.81 13.06 2.61
C ASN A 39 0.11 12.03 3.53
N PRO A 40 0.60 11.87 4.77
CA PRO A 40 0.22 10.77 5.64
C PRO A 40 -1.22 10.87 6.19
N SER A 41 -1.95 11.94 5.88
CA SER A 41 -3.37 12.08 6.22
C SER A 41 -4.28 11.23 5.33
N VAL A 42 -3.79 10.78 4.17
CA VAL A 42 -4.52 9.89 3.27
C VAL A 42 -4.08 8.45 3.51
N GLU A 43 -4.94 7.69 4.17
CA GLU A 43 -4.69 6.30 4.57
C GLU A 43 -5.87 5.40 4.16
N LEU A 44 -5.54 4.26 3.58
CA LEU A 44 -6.47 3.17 3.29
C LEU A 44 -6.24 2.05 4.29
N GLU A 45 -7.33 1.47 4.79
CA GLU A 45 -7.30 0.32 5.70
C GLU A 45 -7.95 -0.87 5.01
N PHE A 46 -7.27 -2.02 5.06
CA PHE A 46 -7.75 -3.30 4.54
C PHE A 46 -7.82 -4.29 5.69
N ARG A 47 -8.93 -5.01 5.84
CA ARG A 47 -8.94 -6.25 6.64
C ARG A 47 -8.06 -7.30 5.98
N LEU A 48 -7.61 -8.30 6.75
CA LEU A 48 -6.74 -9.37 6.19
C LEU A 48 -7.33 -10.04 4.95
N GLY A 49 -8.62 -10.36 4.95
CA GLY A 49 -9.29 -10.99 3.80
C GLY A 49 -9.32 -10.09 2.57
N GLU A 50 -9.57 -8.79 2.74
CA GLU A 50 -9.56 -7.80 1.66
C GLU A 50 -8.16 -7.62 1.09
N TRP A 51 -7.14 -7.57 1.96
CA TRP A 51 -5.75 -7.51 1.55
C TRP A 51 -5.34 -8.75 0.75
N SER A 52 -5.71 -9.95 1.21
CA SER A 52 -5.45 -11.20 0.47
C SER A 52 -6.13 -11.20 -0.90
N ALA A 53 -7.38 -10.76 -0.99
CA ALA A 53 -8.11 -10.66 -2.25
C ALA A 53 -7.44 -9.64 -3.19
N PHE A 54 -7.06 -8.47 -2.69
CA PHE A 54 -6.34 -7.45 -3.46
C PHE A 54 -5.03 -8.01 -4.04
N ILE A 55 -4.20 -8.66 -3.22
CA ILE A 55 -2.94 -9.26 -3.69
C ILE A 55 -3.17 -10.35 -4.74
N MET A 56 -4.23 -11.15 -4.59
CA MET A 56 -4.60 -12.17 -5.56
C MET A 56 -5.02 -11.55 -6.90
N GLY A 57 -5.86 -10.50 -6.87
CA GLY A 57 -6.26 -9.77 -8.08
C GLY A 57 -5.06 -9.11 -8.78
N VAL A 58 -4.14 -8.47 -8.03
CA VAL A 58 -2.89 -7.91 -8.58
C VAL A 58 -2.06 -8.99 -9.28
N LYS A 59 -1.89 -10.16 -8.67
CA LYS A 59 -1.13 -11.28 -9.27
C LYS A 59 -1.80 -11.85 -10.52
N ASN A 60 -3.13 -11.73 -10.61
CA ASN A 60 -3.91 -12.16 -11.77
C ASN A 60 -4.07 -11.04 -12.81
N SER A 61 -3.35 -9.92 -12.69
CA SER A 61 -3.47 -8.76 -13.58
C SER A 61 -4.88 -8.18 -13.65
N GLU A 62 -5.72 -8.43 -12.63
CA GLU A 62 -7.13 -7.98 -12.61
C GLU A 62 -7.24 -6.45 -12.61
N PHE A 63 -6.27 -5.78 -11.99
CA PHE A 63 -6.25 -4.34 -11.84
C PHE A 63 -5.31 -3.65 -12.83
N ASP A 64 -4.78 -4.38 -13.82
CA ASP A 64 -3.97 -3.78 -14.87
C ASP A 64 -4.86 -2.88 -15.72
N LEU A 65 -4.41 -1.64 -15.94
CA LEU A 65 -5.09 -0.73 -16.84
C LEU A 65 -4.84 -1.21 -18.28
N VAL A 66 -5.89 -1.67 -18.95
CA VAL A 66 -5.91 -2.01 -20.39
C VAL A 66 -5.75 -0.74 -21.24
N GLU A 67 -4.52 -0.23 -21.29
CA GLU A 67 -3.97 0.88 -22.10
C GLU A 67 -4.65 2.28 -22.11
N LYS A 68 -3.85 3.23 -21.59
CA LYS A 68 -3.44 4.56 -22.12
C LYS A 68 -4.48 5.53 -22.69
N ILE A 69 -4.70 6.62 -21.96
CA ILE A 69 -4.89 7.97 -22.54
C ILE A 69 -3.52 8.52 -22.92
#